data_AF-A0A931T8W3-F1
#
_entry.id   AF-A0A931T8W3-F1
#
_cell.length_a   1.000
_cell.length_b   1.000
_cell.length_c   1.000
_cell.angle_alpha   90.00
_cell.angle_beta   90.00
_cell.angle_gamma   90.00
#
_symmetry.space_group_name_H-M   'P 1'
#
loop_
_entity.id
_entity.type
_entity.pdbx_description
1 polymer ?
#
loop_
_entity_poly.entity_id
_entity_poly.type
_entity_poly.pdbx_seq_one_letter_code
_entity_poly.pdbx_strand_id
1 'polypeptide(L)'
;MPSYATRLILTALVILVFPASAFAACMNKFVARTEGNKKVVTLLTGSITFQEAQELSKNIQSKKAIVEWVDDKGKAIATAAEFQPVRPMPVACGDKPSGAVLNVVFLTFANPSKAMTVKLGEATTVTFSEQDK
;
A
#
# COMPACT_ATOMS: atom_id res chain seq x y z
N MET A 1 -17.12 -58.53 45.96
CA MET A 1 -16.12 -57.59 46.54
C MET A 1 -14.98 -57.44 45.53
N PRO A 2 -14.37 -56.25 45.42
CA PRO A 2 -14.42 -55.27 44.32
C PRO A 2 -13.28 -55.51 43.28
N SER A 3 -13.12 -54.84 42.14
CA SER A 3 -12.95 -53.40 41.93
C SER A 3 -12.91 -53.03 40.45
N TYR A 4 -13.38 -51.81 40.18
CA TYR A 4 -13.29 -50.99 38.97
C TYR A 4 -11.85 -50.70 38.52
N ALA A 5 -11.62 -50.56 37.21
CA ALA A 5 -10.70 -49.56 36.63
C ALA A 5 -10.91 -49.50 35.10
N THR A 6 -11.66 -48.55 34.55
CA THR A 6 -11.26 -47.16 34.25
C THR A 6 -10.41 -47.03 32.97
N ARG A 7 -11.12 -46.65 31.89
CA ARG A 7 -10.81 -45.63 30.86
C ARG A 7 -9.41 -45.58 30.25
N LEU A 8 -9.35 -45.49 28.90
CA LEU A 8 -9.00 -44.25 28.18
C LEU A 8 -9.07 -44.48 26.66
N ILE A 9 -10.13 -43.96 26.05
CA ILE A 9 -10.22 -43.75 24.59
C ILE A 9 -9.40 -42.48 24.31
N LEU A 10 -8.23 -42.63 23.68
CA LEU A 10 -7.40 -41.50 23.26
C LEU A 10 -7.79 -41.11 21.83
N THR A 11 -8.82 -40.30 21.70
CA THR A 11 -9.17 -39.62 20.43
C THR A 11 -8.21 -38.45 20.25
N ALA A 12 -7.13 -38.65 19.49
CA ALA A 12 -6.21 -37.59 19.12
C ALA A 12 -6.85 -36.69 18.04
N LEU A 13 -7.63 -35.70 18.48
CA LEU A 13 -8.10 -34.60 17.63
C LEU A 13 -6.92 -33.64 17.41
N VAL A 14 -6.19 -33.81 16.31
CA VAL A 14 -5.17 -32.85 15.86
C VAL A 14 -5.92 -31.62 15.33
N ILE A 15 -6.11 -30.65 16.21
CA ILE A 15 -6.61 -29.32 15.86
C ILE A 15 -5.49 -28.64 15.06
N LEU A 16 -5.70 -28.49 13.75
CA LEU A 16 -4.92 -27.60 12.90
C LEU A 16 -5.06 -26.19 13.48
N VAL A 17 -4.04 -25.76 14.21
CA VAL A 17 -3.85 -24.37 14.62
C VAL A 17 -3.59 -23.59 13.34
N PHE A 18 -4.65 -23.06 12.72
CA PHE A 18 -4.51 -22.01 11.73
C PHE A 18 -3.86 -20.83 12.47
N PRO A 19 -2.63 -20.41 12.10
CA PRO A 19 -2.10 -19.18 12.62
C PRO A 19 -3.00 -18.09 12.04
N ALA A 20 -3.82 -17.48 12.91
CA ALA A 20 -4.48 -16.23 12.58
C ALA A 20 -3.37 -15.25 12.26
N SER A 21 -3.13 -15.05 10.96
CA SER A 21 -2.25 -14.01 10.47
C SER A 21 -2.78 -12.71 11.07
N ALA A 22 -2.06 -12.16 12.04
CA ALA A 22 -2.25 -10.80 12.45
C ALA A 22 -1.91 -9.96 11.21
N PHE A 23 -2.92 -9.67 10.40
CA PHE A 23 -2.82 -8.71 9.33
C PHE A 23 -2.52 -7.39 10.02
N ALA A 24 -1.24 -7.02 10.09
CA ALA A 24 -0.87 -5.61 10.21
C ALA A 24 -1.71 -4.91 9.14
N ALA A 25 -2.65 -4.06 9.57
CA ALA A 25 -3.61 -3.45 8.69
C ALA A 25 -2.83 -2.64 7.65
N CYS A 26 -2.73 -3.19 6.43
CA CYS A 26 -1.97 -2.58 5.35
C CYS A 26 -2.52 -1.17 5.11
N MET A 27 -1.68 -0.17 5.30
CA MET A 27 -2.08 1.23 5.21
C MET A 27 -1.63 1.82 3.88
N ASN A 28 -2.57 1.91 2.94
CA ASN A 28 -2.43 2.67 1.71
C ASN A 28 -3.51 3.76 1.68
N LYS A 29 -3.11 4.98 2.04
CA LYS A 29 -4.00 6.13 2.14
C LYS A 29 -3.49 7.28 1.29
N PHE A 30 -4.39 8.13 0.80
CA PHE A 30 -4.00 9.37 0.15
C PHE A 30 -4.74 10.57 0.74
N VAL A 31 -4.07 11.72 0.70
CA VAL A 31 -4.66 13.04 0.93
C VAL A 31 -4.41 13.86 -0.33
N ALA A 32 -5.45 14.42 -0.92
CA ALA A 32 -5.35 15.24 -2.13
C ALA A 32 -5.73 16.68 -1.85
N ARG A 33 -4.98 17.62 -2.44
CA ARG A 33 -5.31 19.05 -2.49
C ARG A 33 -5.21 19.57 -3.92
N THR A 34 -6.10 20.48 -4.25
CA THR A 34 -6.12 21.13 -5.58
C THR A 34 -5.44 22.49 -5.49
N GLU A 35 -4.53 22.74 -6.44
CA GLU A 35 -3.83 24.02 -6.58
C GLU A 35 -3.84 24.45 -8.05
N GLY A 36 -4.81 25.29 -8.42
CA GLY A 36 -5.00 25.68 -9.82
C GLY A 36 -5.26 24.48 -10.72
N ASN A 37 -4.38 24.24 -11.69
CA ASN A 37 -4.41 23.08 -12.60
C ASN A 37 -3.61 21.86 -12.08
N LYS A 38 -3.14 21.90 -10.83
CA LYS A 38 -2.37 20.83 -10.21
C LYS A 38 -3.19 20.11 -9.15
N LYS A 39 -2.94 18.81 -9.02
CA LYS A 39 -3.35 17.98 -7.89
C LYS A 39 -2.11 17.56 -7.14
N VAL A 40 -1.96 18.07 -5.93
CA VAL A 40 -0.89 17.65 -5.02
C VAL A 40 -1.47 16.54 -4.15
N VAL A 41 -0.88 15.36 -4.25
CA VAL A 41 -1.34 14.15 -3.58
C VAL A 41 -0.23 13.65 -2.66
N THR A 42 -0.53 13.55 -1.38
CA THR A 42 0.32 12.86 -0.41
C THR A 42 -0.13 11.41 -0.32
N LEU A 43 0.74 10.49 -0.72
CA LEU A 43 0.52 9.05 -0.61
C LEU A 43 1.20 8.53 0.65
N LEU A 44 0.43 7.86 1.49
CA LEU A 44 0.90 7.07 2.62
C LEU A 44 0.85 5.62 2.17
N THR A 45 2.00 4.97 1.98
CA THR A 45 2.03 3.59 1.47
C THR A 45 2.91 2.69 2.32
N GLY A 46 2.37 1.53 2.69
CA GLY A 46 3.16 0.41 3.21
C GLY A 46 3.69 -0.52 2.12
N SER A 47 3.30 -0.30 0.85
CA SER A 47 3.61 -1.20 -0.27
C SER A 47 4.99 -1.01 -0.87
N ILE A 48 5.63 0.14 -0.63
CA ILE A 48 7.06 0.35 -0.93
C ILE A 48 7.76 0.97 0.27
N THR A 49 9.03 0.63 0.44
CA THR A 49 9.91 1.21 1.44
C THR A 49 10.36 2.61 1.03
N PHE A 50 10.87 3.37 2.00
CA PHE A 50 11.45 4.69 1.73
C PHE A 50 12.68 4.61 0.81
N GLN A 51 13.46 3.54 0.86
CA GLN A 51 14.62 3.34 -0.01
C GLN A 51 14.18 3.08 -1.46
N GLU A 52 13.21 2.20 -1.67
CA GLU A 52 12.61 1.96 -2.99
C GLU A 52 12.00 3.23 -3.57
N ALA A 53 11.35 4.05 -2.74
CA ALA A 53 10.82 5.34 -3.16
C ALA A 53 11.92 6.32 -3.60
N GLN A 54 13.06 6.37 -2.91
CA GLN A 54 14.21 7.19 -3.31
C GLN A 54 14.80 6.75 -4.64
N GLU A 55 14.93 5.44 -4.84
CA GLU A 55 15.40 4.88 -6.11
C GLU A 55 14.42 5.20 -7.25
N LEU A 56 13.12 5.02 -7.02
CA LEU A 56 12.09 5.39 -7.97
C LEU A 56 12.15 6.88 -8.35
N SER A 57 12.36 7.77 -7.37
CA SER A 57 12.52 9.21 -7.63
C SER A 57 13.73 9.50 -8.53
N LYS A 58 14.88 8.85 -8.28
CA LYS A 58 16.07 8.96 -9.17
C LYS A 58 15.79 8.43 -10.57
N ASN A 59 15.05 7.32 -10.68
CA ASN A 59 14.68 6.73 -11.97
C ASN A 59 13.73 7.64 -12.75
N ILE A 60 12.78 8.31 -12.08
CA ILE A 60 11.90 9.30 -12.70
C ILE A 60 12.69 10.50 -13.21
N GLN A 61 13.61 11.04 -12.39
CA GLN A 61 14.50 12.14 -12.81
C GLN A 61 15.38 11.76 -14.01
N SER A 62 15.79 10.49 -14.07
CA SER A 62 16.55 9.92 -15.19
C SER A 62 15.69 9.49 -16.37
N LYS A 63 14.37 9.74 -16.34
CA LYS A 63 13.37 9.33 -17.35
C LYS A 63 13.33 7.81 -17.63
N LYS A 64 13.76 7.00 -16.66
CA LYS A 64 13.74 5.53 -16.72
C LYS A 64 12.47 4.92 -16.12
N ALA A 65 11.71 5.70 -15.37
CA ALA A 65 10.45 5.27 -14.76
C ALA A 65 9.43 6.41 -14.83
N ILE A 66 8.15 6.04 -14.76
CA ILE A 66 7.03 6.96 -14.67
C ILE A 66 6.12 6.57 -13.50
N VAL A 67 5.43 7.56 -12.96
CA VAL A 67 4.36 7.35 -11.98
C VAL A 67 3.07 7.82 -12.59
N GLU A 68 2.06 6.95 -12.57
CA GLU A 68 0.79 7.21 -13.22
C GLU A 68 -0.37 6.97 -12.27
N TRP A 69 -1.30 7.90 -12.22
CA TRP A 69 -2.64 7.63 -11.71
C TRP A 69 -3.43 6.96 -12.83
N VAL A 70 -3.99 5.78 -12.55
CA VAL A 70 -4.76 4.98 -13.51
C VAL A 70 -6.21 4.78 -13.08
N ASP A 71 -7.07 4.52 -14.06
CA ASP A 71 -8.46 4.11 -13.86
C ASP A 71 -8.58 2.60 -13.54
N ASP A 72 -9.80 2.13 -13.39
CA ASP A 72 -10.16 0.72 -13.13
C ASP A 72 -9.76 -0.23 -14.27
N LYS A 73 -9.56 0.30 -15.48
CA LYS A 73 -9.09 -0.43 -16.66
C LYS A 73 -7.57 -0.36 -16.82
N GLY A 74 -6.87 0.31 -15.90
CA GLY A 74 -5.43 0.48 -15.93
C GLY A 74 -4.92 1.53 -16.93
N LYS A 75 -5.81 2.34 -17.49
CA LYS A 75 -5.47 3.46 -18.39
C LYS A 75 -5.03 4.67 -17.56
N ALA A 76 -3.98 5.35 -18.00
CA ALA A 76 -3.49 6.56 -17.34
C ALA A 76 -4.52 7.70 -17.40
N ILE A 77 -4.91 8.20 -16.23
CA ILE A 77 -5.69 9.43 -16.02
C ILE A 77 -4.73 10.63 -16.03
N ALA A 78 -3.60 10.48 -15.34
CA ALA A 78 -2.56 11.50 -15.26
C ALA A 78 -1.20 10.89 -14.98
N THR A 79 -0.15 11.45 -15.57
CA THR A 79 1.25 11.15 -15.24
C THR A 79 1.76 12.18 -14.22
N ALA A 80 2.55 11.72 -13.26
CA ALA A 80 3.15 12.59 -12.25
C ALA A 80 4.14 13.56 -12.92
N ALA A 81 3.98 14.85 -12.65
CA ALA A 81 4.95 15.88 -13.01
C ALA A 81 6.07 15.99 -11.97
N GLU A 82 5.75 15.73 -10.69
CA GLU A 82 6.71 15.75 -9.59
C GLU A 82 6.48 14.53 -8.70
N PHE A 83 7.58 13.93 -8.21
CA PHE A 83 7.55 12.79 -7.29
C PHE A 83 8.67 12.92 -6.26
N GLN A 84 8.29 13.04 -4.99
CA GLN A 84 9.22 13.27 -3.89
C GLN A 84 8.92 12.32 -2.73
N PRO A 85 9.85 11.42 -2.38
CA PRO A 85 9.83 10.72 -1.10
C PRO A 85 10.09 11.72 0.04
N VAL A 86 9.22 11.73 1.04
CA VAL A 86 9.29 12.71 2.14
C VAL A 86 9.95 12.11 3.38
N ARG A 87 9.46 10.95 3.83
CA ARG A 87 9.96 10.27 5.04
C ARG A 87 9.56 8.80 5.08
N PRO A 88 10.30 7.96 5.84
CA PRO A 88 9.83 6.61 6.16
C PRO A 88 8.56 6.64 7.01
N MET A 89 7.77 5.57 6.90
CA MET A 89 6.56 5.35 7.69
C MET A 89 6.67 4.03 8.45
N PRO A 90 6.35 3.97 9.76
CA PRO A 90 6.49 2.76 10.57
C PRO A 90 5.40 1.70 10.28
N VAL A 91 4.66 1.84 9.18
CA VAL A 91 3.58 0.94 8.79
C VAL A 91 3.95 0.33 7.45
N ALA A 92 3.92 -0.99 7.38
CA ALA A 92 4.24 -1.75 6.18
C ALA A 92 3.05 -2.58 5.72
N CYS A 93 3.07 -2.96 4.45
CA CYS A 93 2.15 -3.91 3.84
C CYS A 93 2.92 -5.16 3.38
N GLY A 94 2.31 -6.33 3.52
CA GLY A 94 2.89 -7.58 3.01
C GLY A 94 4.21 -7.93 3.69
N ASP A 95 5.26 -8.10 2.89
CA ASP A 95 6.61 -8.49 3.27
C ASP A 95 7.56 -7.31 3.53
N LYS A 96 7.10 -6.07 3.35
CA LYS A 96 7.94 -4.89 3.54
C LYS A 96 8.23 -4.65 5.03
N PRO A 97 9.44 -4.17 5.39
CA PRO A 97 9.77 -3.86 6.78
C PRO A 97 9.24 -2.49 7.23
N SER A 98 8.98 -1.58 6.29
CA SER A 98 8.45 -0.23 6.54
C SER A 98 7.82 0.33 5.27
N GLY A 99 7.01 1.38 5.43
CA GLY A 99 6.40 2.13 4.34
C GLY A 99 7.09 3.46 4.07
N ALA A 100 6.46 4.27 3.23
CA ALA A 100 6.92 5.61 2.88
C ALA A 100 5.76 6.61 2.79
N VAL A 101 6.09 7.87 3.07
CA VAL A 101 5.27 9.03 2.73
C VAL A 101 5.84 9.66 1.46
N LEU A 102 4.99 9.83 0.45
CA LEU A 102 5.35 10.35 -0.86
C LEU A 102 4.49 11.58 -1.17
N ASN A 103 5.08 12.62 -1.74
CA ASN A 103 4.35 13.70 -2.37
C ASN A 103 4.43 13.54 -3.89
N VAL A 104 3.28 13.56 -4.54
CA VAL A 104 3.15 13.39 -5.98
C VAL A 104 2.29 14.51 -6.53
N VAL A 105 2.73 15.15 -7.60
CA VAL A 105 1.99 16.23 -8.27
C VAL A 105 1.53 15.75 -9.62
N PHE A 106 0.22 15.80 -9.88
CA PHE A 106 -0.38 15.51 -11.17
C PHE A 106 -0.91 16.79 -11.81
N LEU A 107 -0.62 17.02 -13.08
CA LEU A 107 -1.17 18.15 -13.85
C LEU A 107 -2.51 17.73 -14.44
N THR A 108 -3.58 17.84 -13.64
CA THR A 108 -4.92 17.41 -14.05
C THR A 108 -6.01 18.19 -13.32
N PHE A 109 -7.18 18.29 -13.96
CA PHE A 109 -8.40 18.77 -13.32
C PHE A 109 -9.19 17.66 -12.63
N ALA A 110 -8.86 16.39 -12.91
CA ALA A 110 -9.50 15.24 -12.29
C ALA A 110 -9.25 15.24 -10.77
N ASN A 111 -10.28 14.90 -10.00
CA ASN A 111 -10.18 14.76 -8.55
C ASN A 111 -10.24 13.27 -8.19
N PRO A 112 -9.24 12.71 -7.49
CA PRO A 112 -9.41 11.40 -6.90
C PRO A 112 -10.47 11.50 -5.80
N SER A 113 -11.38 10.53 -5.73
CA SER A 113 -12.43 10.48 -4.73
C SER A 113 -12.59 9.05 -4.22
N LYS A 114 -12.59 8.86 -2.90
CA LYS A 114 -12.70 7.56 -2.21
C LYS A 114 -11.54 6.59 -2.44
N ALA A 115 -11.16 6.35 -3.68
CA ALA A 115 -10.08 5.46 -4.08
C ALA A 115 -9.27 6.04 -5.25
N MET A 116 -7.98 5.74 -5.26
CA MET A 116 -7.04 6.16 -6.29
C MET A 116 -6.04 5.04 -6.54
N THR A 117 -5.90 4.59 -7.79
CA THR A 117 -4.92 3.56 -8.15
C THR A 117 -3.70 4.21 -8.79
N VAL A 118 -2.52 4.01 -8.20
CA VAL A 118 -1.27 4.60 -8.70
C VAL A 118 -0.31 3.49 -9.10
N LYS A 119 0.20 3.56 -10.32
CA LYS A 119 1.35 2.79 -10.80
C LYS A 119 2.62 3.52 -10.35
N LEU A 120 3.35 2.91 -9.43
CA LEU A 120 4.63 3.37 -8.91
C LEU A 120 5.76 2.66 -9.69
N GLY A 121 6.01 3.11 -10.92
CA GLY A 121 6.86 2.39 -11.87
C GLY A 121 6.13 1.22 -12.55
N GLU A 122 6.89 0.35 -13.22
CA GLU A 122 6.32 -0.73 -14.06
C GLU A 122 5.76 -1.90 -13.25
N ALA A 123 6.39 -2.24 -12.12
CA ALA A 123 6.09 -3.45 -11.38
C ALA A 123 5.07 -3.25 -10.24
N THR A 124 4.83 -2.01 -9.81
CA THR A 124 4.10 -1.75 -8.57
C THR A 124 2.84 -0.94 -8.86
N THR A 125 1.67 -1.54 -8.66
CA THR A 125 0.37 -0.85 -8.74
C THR A 125 -0.31 -0.93 -7.39
N VAL A 126 -0.67 0.21 -6.83
CA VAL A 126 -1.23 0.30 -5.47
C VAL A 126 -2.55 1.05 -5.51
N THR A 127 -3.58 0.47 -4.89
CA THR A 127 -4.83 1.18 -4.64
C THR A 127 -4.76 1.86 -3.28
N PHE A 128 -4.99 3.16 -3.28
CA PHE A 128 -5.03 4.01 -2.11
C PHE A 128 -6.48 4.37 -1.80
N SER A 129 -6.86 4.25 -0.53
CA SER A 129 -8.13 4.82 -0.07
C SER A 129 -7.94 6.26 0.38
N GLU A 130 -8.96 7.08 0.24
CA GLU A 130 -8.92 8.44 0.78
C GLU A 130 -8.76 8.37 2.31
N GLN A 131 -7.96 9.28 2.87
CA GLN A 131 -7.88 9.45 4.32
C GLN A 131 -9.10 10.25 4.78
N ASP A 132 -9.88 9.67 5.68
CA ASP A 132 -11.00 10.35 6.30
C ASP A 132 -10.51 11.61 7.03
N LYS A 133 -11.20 12.72 6.83
CA LYS A 133 -10.87 14.02 7.44
C LYS A 133 -11.30 14.10 8.90
#